data_AF-A0A8S1H0Z7-F1
#
_entry.id   AF-A0A8S1H0Z7-F1
#
_cell.length_a   1.000
_cell.length_b   1.000
_cell.length_c   1.000
_cell.angle_alpha   90.00
_cell.angle_beta   90.00
_cell.angle_gamma   90.00
#
_symmetry.space_group_name_H-M   'P 1'
#
loop_
_entity.id
_entity.type
_entity.pdbx_description
1 polymer ?
#
loop_
_entity_poly.entity_id
_entity_poly.type
_entity_poly.pdbx_seq_one_letter_code
_entity_poly.pdbx_strand_id
1 'polypeptide(L)'
;MIRLLLLCNIFALHSVYGNDSTVAQANNQWESIQPILSNYDLNRTCCSDDQSSISAEPDYEYPYKHLKVVVVSDTHKVNQQFQLLMDEPEYNKGDVFIHAGDFTSLGTSDEIVKFNTFLGKLKFRHKLVVAGHRELGFDPVEDLSLRAGDRTGRGTKNGFKYLTNARYLHDEAVVIDGVKFFGTPYHFQSGYPFYLDRNNKRELRAWNSIPRDVDVLITHSPPLGILDFDGKDHWGSHTLLWKDFQFKPHNYTTFINAALEKPYSNSYYHGTDRKPFVFYVRSKN
;
A
#
# COMPACT_ATOMS: atom_id res chain seq x y z
N MET A 1 -5.24 1.08 -21.95
CA MET A 1 -4.82 -0.27 -21.49
C MET A 1 -4.66 -0.29 -19.96
N ILE A 2 -5.74 0.01 -19.23
CA ILE A 2 -5.90 -0.19 -17.76
C ILE A 2 -7.38 -0.52 -17.56
N ARG A 3 -7.79 -1.72 -17.99
CA ARG A 3 -9.15 -2.27 -17.80
C ARG A 3 -9.16 -3.44 -16.81
N LEU A 4 -8.03 -3.75 -16.18
CA LEU A 4 -7.81 -5.03 -15.50
C LEU A 4 -8.10 -5.04 -13.99
N LEU A 5 -8.20 -3.89 -13.32
CA LEU A 5 -8.45 -3.84 -11.86
C LEU A 5 -9.96 -3.76 -11.49
N LEU A 6 -10.85 -3.56 -12.46
CA LEU A 6 -12.29 -3.43 -12.21
C LEU A 6 -13.02 -4.78 -12.07
N LEU A 7 -12.57 -5.83 -12.77
CA LEU A 7 -13.34 -7.08 -12.89
C LEU A 7 -13.18 -8.02 -11.68
N CYS A 8 -12.06 -7.98 -10.94
CA CYS A 8 -11.89 -8.80 -9.74
C CYS A 8 -12.71 -8.31 -8.53
N ASN A 9 -13.09 -7.02 -8.50
CA ASN A 9 -13.69 -6.40 -7.30
C ASN A 9 -15.22 -6.56 -7.18
N ILE A 10 -15.94 -6.90 -8.26
CA ILE A 10 -17.41 -7.03 -8.21
C ILE A 10 -17.84 -8.42 -7.73
N PHE A 11 -17.07 -9.48 -8.04
CA PHE A 11 -17.38 -10.84 -7.60
C PHE A 11 -17.14 -11.08 -6.10
N ALA A 12 -16.17 -10.38 -5.48
CA ALA A 12 -15.85 -10.53 -4.06
C ALA A 12 -16.97 -10.04 -3.11
N LEU A 13 -17.86 -9.15 -3.57
CA LEU A 13 -19.00 -8.67 -2.77
C LEU A 13 -20.13 -9.71 -2.66
N HIS A 14 -20.23 -10.67 -3.59
CA HIS A 14 -21.30 -11.67 -3.57
C HIS A 14 -21.03 -12.87 -2.64
N SER A 15 -19.77 -13.14 -2.29
CA SER A 15 -19.40 -14.31 -1.47
C SER A 15 -19.26 -14.02 0.03
N VAL A 16 -19.29 -12.75 0.45
CA VAL A 16 -18.92 -12.32 1.82
C VAL A 16 -20.11 -12.11 2.75
N TYR A 17 -21.33 -11.91 2.24
CA TYR A 17 -22.49 -11.63 3.10
C TYR A 17 -23.28 -12.91 3.44
N GLY A 18 -22.81 -13.61 4.47
CA GLY A 18 -23.66 -14.42 5.33
C GLY A 18 -24.50 -13.53 6.26
N ASN A 19 -25.73 -13.96 6.57
CA ASN A 19 -26.73 -13.26 7.38
C ASN A 19 -26.18 -12.67 8.68
N ASP A 20 -25.86 -11.38 8.68
CA ASP A 20 -25.67 -10.61 9.91
C ASP A 20 -26.16 -9.17 9.72
N SER A 21 -26.58 -8.53 10.81
CA SER A 21 -27.21 -7.19 10.81
C SER A 21 -26.39 -6.04 10.18
N THR A 22 -25.12 -6.27 9.86
CA THR A 22 -24.24 -5.44 9.00
C THR A 22 -24.66 -5.42 7.52
N VAL A 23 -25.41 -6.43 7.08
CA VAL A 23 -26.00 -6.56 5.73
C VAL A 23 -27.01 -5.45 5.45
N ALA A 24 -27.73 -4.91 6.43
CA ALA A 24 -28.73 -3.87 6.18
C ALA A 24 -28.09 -2.53 5.76
N GLN A 25 -26.95 -2.17 6.34
CA GLN A 25 -26.19 -0.97 5.93
C GLN A 25 -25.44 -1.18 4.61
N ALA A 26 -24.88 -2.38 4.41
CA ALA A 26 -24.25 -2.76 3.15
C ALA A 26 -25.25 -2.87 1.99
N ASN A 27 -26.49 -3.33 2.24
CA ASN A 27 -27.56 -3.45 1.25
C ASN A 27 -28.13 -2.08 0.86
N ASN A 28 -28.35 -1.18 1.81
CA ASN A 28 -28.74 0.20 1.50
C ASN A 28 -27.69 0.92 0.65
N GLN A 29 -26.41 0.58 0.85
CA GLN A 29 -25.30 1.09 0.04
C GLN A 29 -25.19 0.36 -1.31
N TRP A 30 -25.50 -0.93 -1.38
CA TRP A 30 -25.57 -1.73 -2.62
C TRP A 30 -26.65 -1.22 -3.58
N GLU A 31 -27.85 -0.96 -3.08
CA GLU A 31 -28.95 -0.40 -3.89
C GLU A 31 -28.59 0.98 -4.48
N SER A 32 -27.75 1.76 -3.77
CA SER A 32 -27.29 3.07 -4.26
C SER A 32 -26.29 3.01 -5.41
N ILE A 33 -25.61 1.87 -5.62
CA ILE A 33 -24.60 1.67 -6.68
C ILE A 33 -25.10 0.82 -7.86
N GLN A 34 -26.23 0.11 -7.73
CA GLN A 34 -26.88 -0.65 -8.81
C GLN A 34 -27.07 0.13 -10.12
N PRO A 35 -27.49 1.41 -10.11
CA PRO A 35 -27.65 2.20 -11.35
C PRO A 35 -26.32 2.56 -12.04
N ILE A 36 -25.20 2.49 -11.31
CA ILE A 36 -23.85 2.77 -11.84
C ILE A 36 -23.31 1.53 -12.52
N LEU A 37 -23.57 0.35 -11.95
CA LEU A 37 -23.11 -0.94 -12.45
C LEU A 37 -23.82 -1.39 -13.73
N SER A 38 -25.08 -0.98 -13.96
CA SER A 38 -25.83 -1.31 -15.18
C SER A 38 -25.25 -0.72 -16.47
N ASN A 39 -24.30 0.22 -16.37
CA ASN A 39 -23.54 0.76 -17.51
C ASN A 39 -22.31 -0.10 -17.89
N TYR A 40 -22.05 -1.20 -17.18
CA TYR A 40 -20.93 -2.10 -17.42
C TYR A 40 -21.42 -3.48 -17.86
N ASP A 41 -20.90 -3.99 -18.98
CA ASP A 41 -21.18 -5.35 -19.45
C ASP A 41 -20.39 -6.37 -18.62
N LEU A 42 -21.08 -7.00 -17.66
CA LEU A 42 -20.52 -7.92 -16.67
C LEU A 42 -20.21 -9.33 -17.21
N ASN A 43 -20.56 -9.65 -18.46
CA ASN A 43 -20.47 -11.01 -19.01
C ASN A 43 -19.20 -11.29 -19.86
N ARG A 44 -18.23 -10.37 -19.91
CA ARG A 44 -16.92 -10.67 -20.53
C ARG A 44 -15.94 -11.24 -19.50
N THR A 45 -15.95 -12.55 -19.34
CA THR A 45 -14.89 -13.31 -18.67
C THR A 45 -13.63 -13.33 -19.55
N CYS A 46 -12.52 -12.81 -19.03
CA CYS A 46 -11.20 -12.87 -19.69
C CYS A 46 -10.27 -13.89 -19.01
N CYS A 47 -10.81 -14.99 -18.49
CA CYS A 47 -9.99 -16.11 -18.06
C CYS A 47 -9.72 -17.02 -19.26
N SER A 48 -8.62 -16.76 -19.97
CA SER A 48 -7.90 -17.80 -20.69
C SER A 48 -6.55 -17.98 -20.00
N ASP A 49 -6.28 -19.21 -19.60
CA ASP A 49 -5.11 -19.67 -18.85
C ASP A 49 -3.79 -19.45 -19.61
N ASP A 50 -3.26 -18.23 -19.61
CA ASP A 50 -1.93 -17.97 -20.16
C ASP A 50 -1.05 -17.26 -19.12
N GLN A 51 -0.23 -18.05 -18.43
CA GLN A 51 0.80 -17.59 -17.50
C GLN A 51 2.09 -17.12 -18.22
N SER A 52 2.00 -16.77 -19.49
CA SER A 52 3.12 -16.22 -20.25
C SER A 52 2.87 -14.74 -20.58
N SER A 53 3.87 -13.89 -20.31
CA SER A 53 3.97 -12.46 -20.67
C SER A 53 3.42 -11.39 -19.69
N ILE A 54 4.10 -11.20 -18.56
CA ILE A 54 4.30 -9.84 -17.99
C ILE A 54 5.80 -9.70 -17.69
N SER A 55 6.61 -9.59 -18.73
CA SER A 55 8.08 -9.44 -18.59
C SER A 55 8.72 -8.76 -19.80
N ALA A 56 8.05 -7.77 -20.38
CA ALA A 56 8.66 -6.91 -21.37
C ALA A 56 8.31 -5.47 -21.01
N GLU A 57 9.32 -4.59 -20.93
CA GLU A 57 9.07 -3.17 -21.14
C GLU A 57 8.27 -3.07 -22.44
N PRO A 58 7.09 -2.42 -22.46
CA PRO A 58 6.37 -2.31 -23.70
C PRO A 58 7.26 -1.55 -24.69
N ASP A 59 7.57 -2.17 -25.83
CA ASP A 59 8.21 -1.54 -27.02
C ASP A 59 7.34 -0.41 -27.63
N TYR A 60 6.31 0.00 -26.91
CA TYR A 60 5.40 1.07 -27.26
C TYR A 60 5.89 2.36 -26.60
N GLU A 61 6.48 3.25 -27.39
CA GLU A 61 6.76 4.62 -26.98
C GLU A 61 5.42 5.28 -26.61
N TYR A 62 5.16 5.39 -25.30
CA TYR A 62 3.95 6.05 -24.85
C TYR A 62 4.01 7.53 -25.28
N PRO A 63 2.91 8.09 -25.80
CA PRO A 63 2.88 9.48 -26.26
C PRO A 63 3.04 10.52 -25.13
N TYR A 64 3.24 10.08 -23.89
CA TYR A 64 3.41 10.89 -22.71
C TYR A 64 4.56 10.36 -21.87
N LYS A 65 5.24 11.25 -21.15
CA LYS A 65 6.24 10.85 -20.16
C LYS A 65 5.56 10.00 -19.06
N HIS A 66 6.21 8.92 -18.65
CA HIS A 66 5.76 8.09 -17.53
C HIS A 66 6.85 8.04 -16.47
N LEU A 67 6.43 7.86 -15.21
CA LEU A 67 7.32 7.50 -14.11
C LEU A 67 7.25 5.99 -13.89
N LYS A 68 8.40 5.31 -13.92
CA LYS A 68 8.56 3.93 -13.48
C LYS A 68 8.67 3.93 -11.95
N VAL A 69 7.66 3.37 -11.29
CA VAL A 69 7.58 3.30 -9.83
C VAL A 69 7.86 1.87 -9.38
N VAL A 70 8.80 1.72 -8.45
CA VAL A 70 9.17 0.42 -7.87
C VAL A 70 8.83 0.43 -6.39
N VAL A 71 8.09 -0.58 -5.94
CA VAL A 71 7.50 -0.66 -4.61
C VAL A 71 7.98 -1.89 -3.87
N VAL A 72 8.32 -1.72 -2.61
CA VAL A 72 8.58 -2.79 -1.64
C VAL A 72 7.83 -2.49 -0.34
N SER A 73 7.55 -3.50 0.45
CA SER A 73 7.04 -3.36 1.82
C SER A 73 7.51 -4.52 2.69
N ASP A 74 7.37 -4.39 4.01
CA ASP A 74 7.49 -5.50 4.96
C ASP A 74 8.84 -6.21 4.87
N THR A 75 9.90 -5.44 4.62
CA THR A 75 11.26 -6.00 4.55
C THR A 75 11.68 -6.53 5.92
N HIS A 76 11.22 -5.99 7.04
CA HIS A 76 11.55 -6.48 8.39
C HIS A 76 13.05 -6.79 8.61
N LYS A 77 13.95 -5.94 8.10
CA LYS A 77 15.44 -6.11 8.05
C LYS A 77 15.99 -7.04 6.98
N VAL A 78 15.15 -7.65 6.14
CA VAL A 78 15.57 -8.59 5.10
C VAL A 78 16.31 -7.85 4.00
N ASN A 79 17.54 -8.28 3.75
CA ASN A 79 18.42 -7.64 2.78
C ASN A 79 18.18 -8.12 1.33
N GLN A 80 17.51 -9.26 1.12
CA GLN A 80 17.39 -9.90 -0.19
C GLN A 80 16.65 -9.02 -1.21
N GLN A 81 15.56 -8.36 -0.79
CA GLN A 81 14.84 -7.41 -1.65
C GLN A 81 15.73 -6.24 -2.04
N PHE A 82 16.56 -5.71 -1.14
CA PHE A 82 17.52 -4.66 -1.48
C PHE A 82 18.58 -5.13 -2.47
N GLN A 83 18.99 -6.40 -2.40
CA GLN A 83 19.92 -6.98 -3.36
C GLN A 83 19.29 -7.04 -4.76
N LEU A 84 18.03 -7.50 -4.87
CA LEU A 84 17.28 -7.47 -6.12
C LEU A 84 17.14 -6.05 -6.68
N LEU A 85 16.85 -5.06 -5.83
CA LEU A 85 16.76 -3.64 -6.22
C LEU A 85 18.10 -3.07 -6.72
N MET A 86 19.22 -3.69 -6.39
CA MET A 86 20.56 -3.25 -6.83
C MET A 86 21.02 -4.00 -8.10
N ASP A 87 20.78 -5.30 -8.17
CA ASP A 87 21.36 -6.18 -9.17
C ASP A 87 20.52 -6.29 -10.44
N GLU A 88 19.19 -6.27 -10.31
CA GLU A 88 18.29 -6.51 -11.43
C GLU A 88 18.03 -5.21 -12.22
N PRO A 89 18.33 -5.17 -13.54
CA PRO A 89 18.10 -4.00 -14.39
C PRO A 89 16.64 -3.52 -14.41
N GLU A 90 15.70 -4.45 -14.22
CA GLU A 90 14.27 -4.16 -14.16
C GLU A 90 13.94 -3.24 -12.98
N TYR A 91 14.57 -3.46 -11.83
CA TYR A 91 14.30 -2.73 -10.61
C TYR A 91 15.22 -1.51 -10.43
N ASN A 92 16.49 -1.59 -10.82
CA ASN A 92 17.48 -0.55 -10.54
C ASN A 92 17.42 0.68 -11.49
N LYS A 93 16.49 0.71 -12.45
CA LYS A 93 16.25 1.81 -13.40
C LYS A 93 14.93 2.56 -13.19
N GLY A 94 14.28 2.44 -12.03
CA GLY A 94 13.06 3.19 -11.75
C GLY A 94 13.30 4.68 -11.44
N ASP A 95 12.28 5.50 -11.65
CA ASP A 95 12.29 6.93 -11.33
C ASP A 95 12.02 7.18 -9.84
N VAL A 96 11.07 6.42 -9.28
CA VAL A 96 10.59 6.55 -7.90
C VAL A 96 10.62 5.20 -7.21
N PHE A 97 11.33 5.11 -6.08
CA PHE A 97 11.23 3.99 -5.15
C PHE A 97 10.26 4.31 -4.02
N ILE A 98 9.45 3.33 -3.61
CA ILE A 98 8.51 3.44 -2.50
C ILE A 98 8.71 2.26 -1.54
N HIS A 99 8.83 2.56 -0.23
CA HIS A 99 8.67 1.55 0.82
C HIS A 99 7.37 1.79 1.61
N ALA A 100 6.44 0.82 1.60
CA ALA A 100 5.09 0.96 2.17
C ALA A 100 4.97 0.49 3.64
N GLY A 101 6.01 0.75 4.45
CA GLY A 101 6.05 0.42 5.87
C GLY A 101 6.73 -0.90 6.22
N ASP A 102 6.99 -1.09 7.50
CA ASP A 102 7.58 -2.30 8.10
C ASP A 102 8.98 -2.63 7.59
N PHE A 103 9.82 -1.60 7.46
CA PHE A 103 11.24 -1.78 7.14
C PHE A 103 12.09 -2.19 8.34
N THR A 104 11.58 -2.02 9.55
CA THR A 104 12.21 -2.47 10.80
C THR A 104 11.44 -3.64 11.42
N SER A 105 11.96 -4.23 12.50
CA SER A 105 11.16 -5.15 13.33
C SER A 105 10.68 -4.48 14.62
N LEU A 106 11.50 -3.58 15.18
CA LEU A 106 11.26 -2.98 16.48
C LEU A 106 11.60 -1.48 16.51
N GLY A 107 11.78 -0.83 15.35
CA GLY A 107 12.09 0.59 15.25
C GLY A 107 13.36 1.04 15.97
N THR A 108 14.35 0.15 16.18
CA THR A 108 15.60 0.53 16.86
C THR A 108 16.47 1.41 15.97
N SER A 109 17.30 2.27 16.55
CA SER A 109 18.16 3.20 15.80
C SER A 109 19.06 2.46 14.81
N ASP A 110 19.60 1.31 15.21
CA ASP A 110 20.48 0.50 14.37
C ASP A 110 19.75 -0.06 13.15
N GLU A 111 18.51 -0.51 13.33
CA GLU A 111 17.65 -0.98 12.24
C GLU A 111 17.37 0.16 11.25
N ILE A 112 17.01 1.33 11.76
CA ILE A 112 16.68 2.50 10.93
C ILE A 112 17.90 3.00 10.16
N VAL A 113 19.06 3.11 10.82
CA VAL A 113 20.31 3.54 10.18
C VAL A 113 20.76 2.53 9.13
N LYS A 114 20.63 1.23 9.40
CA LYS A 114 20.93 0.18 8.44
C LYS A 114 20.01 0.28 7.21
N PHE A 115 18.70 0.43 7.41
CA PHE A 115 17.74 0.66 6.32
C PHE A 115 18.07 1.93 5.52
N ASN A 116 18.34 3.05 6.19
CA ASN A 116 18.72 4.30 5.53
C ASN A 116 20.02 4.18 4.73
N THR A 117 20.97 3.37 5.19
CA THR A 117 22.20 3.06 4.46
C THR A 117 21.91 2.28 3.18
N PHE A 118 20.97 1.33 3.21
CA PHE A 118 20.52 0.65 1.99
C PHE A 118 19.84 1.61 1.02
N LEU A 119 18.94 2.48 1.50
CA LEU A 119 18.29 3.49 0.66
C LEU A 119 19.30 4.37 -0.09
N GLY A 120 20.41 4.73 0.56
CA GLY A 120 21.48 5.53 -0.03
C GLY A 120 22.22 4.83 -1.19
N LYS A 121 22.19 3.50 -1.25
CA LYS A 121 22.81 2.72 -2.34
C LYS A 121 21.91 2.57 -3.56
N LEU A 122 20.60 2.77 -3.40
CA LEU A 122 19.66 2.60 -4.50
C LEU A 122 19.75 3.77 -5.49
N LYS A 123 19.73 3.46 -6.79
CA LYS A 123 19.96 4.42 -7.88
C LYS A 123 18.72 5.24 -8.31
N PHE A 124 17.63 5.17 -7.56
CA PHE A 124 16.43 5.96 -7.83
C PHE A 124 16.64 7.45 -7.56
N ARG A 125 16.08 8.31 -8.42
CA ARG A 125 16.08 9.76 -8.26
C ARG A 125 15.27 10.20 -7.06
N HIS A 126 14.13 9.55 -6.83
CA HIS A 126 13.25 9.82 -5.70
C HIS A 126 13.03 8.54 -4.89
N LYS A 127 13.07 8.67 -3.56
CA LYS A 127 12.74 7.58 -2.63
C LYS A 127 11.71 8.09 -1.63
N LEU A 128 10.57 7.43 -1.54
CA LEU A 128 9.48 7.74 -0.63
C LEU A 128 9.31 6.59 0.37
N VAL A 129 9.06 6.91 1.62
CA VAL A 129 8.86 5.91 2.68
C VAL A 129 7.67 6.31 3.53
N VAL A 130 6.80 5.34 3.79
CA VAL A 130 5.77 5.42 4.83
C VAL A 130 6.14 4.42 5.93
N ALA A 131 5.74 4.69 7.17
CA ALA A 131 5.95 3.76 8.29
C ALA A 131 4.84 2.70 8.32
N GLY A 132 5.14 1.54 8.86
CA GLY A 132 4.15 0.54 9.25
C GLY A 132 4.06 0.41 10.77
N HIS A 133 3.49 -0.70 11.21
CA HIS A 133 3.30 -0.97 12.63
C HIS A 133 4.62 -1.27 13.37
N ARG A 134 5.69 -1.68 12.66
CA ARG A 134 6.98 -2.05 13.26
C ARG A 134 7.90 -0.87 13.57
N GLU A 135 7.61 0.31 13.05
CA GLU A 135 8.39 1.53 13.28
C GLU A 135 8.09 2.17 14.66
N LEU A 136 8.38 1.42 15.72
CA LEU A 136 8.18 1.85 17.11
C LEU A 136 8.86 3.19 17.40
N GLY A 137 8.12 4.16 17.94
CA GLY A 137 8.59 5.50 18.27
C GLY A 137 8.47 6.54 17.14
N PHE A 138 7.96 6.15 15.97
CA PHE A 138 7.68 7.09 14.87
C PHE A 138 6.37 7.86 15.07
N ASP A 139 5.36 7.25 15.70
CA ASP A 139 4.08 7.90 15.98
C ASP A 139 4.25 8.89 17.15
N PRO A 140 4.07 10.21 16.94
CA PRO A 140 4.23 11.21 17.99
C PRO A 140 3.19 11.08 19.11
N VAL A 141 2.08 10.37 18.87
CA VAL A 141 1.02 10.13 19.86
C VAL A 141 0.95 8.67 20.32
N GLU A 142 2.02 7.89 20.10
CA GLU A 142 2.11 6.50 20.57
C GLU A 142 2.02 6.42 22.10
N ASP A 143 1.11 5.57 22.60
CA ASP A 143 1.08 5.20 24.02
C ASP A 143 2.04 4.04 24.27
N LEU A 144 3.19 4.36 24.85
CA LEU A 144 4.24 3.40 25.17
C LEU A 144 3.80 2.34 26.19
N SER A 145 2.76 2.61 26.99
CA SER A 145 2.24 1.64 27.98
C SER A 145 1.51 0.46 27.33
N LEU A 146 1.05 0.62 26.08
CA LEU A 146 0.40 -0.43 25.29
C LEU A 146 1.40 -1.40 24.65
N ARG A 147 2.71 -1.15 24.79
CA ARG A 147 3.74 -2.07 24.33
C ARG A 147 3.82 -3.27 25.26
N ALA A 148 3.88 -4.45 24.64
CA ALA A 148 3.95 -5.74 25.33
C ALA A 148 5.05 -6.61 24.73
N GLY A 149 5.58 -7.52 25.55
CA GLY A 149 6.58 -8.50 25.15
C GLY A 149 7.91 -7.85 24.76
N ASP A 150 8.45 -8.26 23.62
CA ASP A 150 9.74 -7.82 23.08
C ASP A 150 9.77 -6.34 22.67
N ARG A 151 8.61 -5.69 22.56
CA ARG A 151 8.45 -4.27 22.22
C ARG A 151 8.64 -3.34 23.41
N THR A 152 8.53 -3.84 24.64
CA THR A 152 8.66 -3.03 25.85
C THR A 152 10.05 -2.39 25.92
N GLY A 153 10.10 -1.06 26.04
CA GLY A 153 11.35 -0.29 26.08
C GLY A 153 12.13 -0.24 24.75
N ARG A 154 11.56 -0.64 23.62
CA ARG A 154 12.19 -0.58 22.29
C ARG A 154 11.80 0.66 21.50
N GLY A 155 12.14 0.72 20.21
CA GLY A 155 11.83 1.85 19.34
C GLY A 155 12.74 3.06 19.52
N THR A 156 12.60 4.00 18.60
CA THR A 156 13.38 5.25 18.54
C THR A 156 12.42 6.40 18.39
N LYS A 157 12.32 7.25 19.41
CA LYS A 157 11.46 8.44 19.36
C LYS A 157 11.87 9.33 18.19
N ASN A 158 10.92 9.65 17.31
CA ASN A 158 11.15 10.38 16.07
C ASN A 158 12.18 9.69 15.14
N GLY A 159 12.18 8.37 15.09
CA GLY A 159 13.12 7.59 14.28
C GLY A 159 13.12 7.94 12.78
N PHE A 160 12.01 8.50 12.26
CA PHE A 160 11.94 9.01 10.88
C PHE A 160 13.02 10.04 10.54
N LYS A 161 13.57 10.76 11.53
CA LYS A 161 14.65 11.73 11.33
C LYS A 161 15.97 11.11 10.85
N TYR A 162 16.15 9.82 11.04
CA TYR A 162 17.33 9.09 10.56
C TYR A 162 17.22 8.71 9.06
N LEU A 163 16.05 8.88 8.43
CA LEU A 163 15.81 8.58 7.03
C LEU A 163 16.30 9.71 6.12
N THR A 164 17.61 9.96 6.07
CA THR A 164 18.19 11.05 5.29
C THR A 164 18.27 10.77 3.78
N ASN A 165 18.19 9.51 3.36
CA ASN A 165 18.25 9.10 1.96
C ASN A 165 16.87 8.94 1.30
N ALA A 166 15.77 9.23 2.00
CA ALA A 166 14.42 9.18 1.46
C ALA A 166 13.55 10.27 2.08
N ARG A 167 12.45 10.61 1.40
CA ARG A 167 11.40 11.44 1.99
C ARG A 167 10.43 10.54 2.74
N TYR A 168 10.40 10.70 4.05
CA TYR A 168 9.34 10.11 4.89
C TYR A 168 8.03 10.87 4.67
N LEU A 169 6.92 10.14 4.50
CA LEU A 169 5.57 10.69 4.36
C LEU A 169 4.70 10.21 5.51
N HIS A 170 4.04 11.15 6.19
CA HIS A 170 3.07 10.91 7.25
C HIS A 170 1.97 11.96 7.15
N ASP A 171 0.85 11.57 6.54
CA ASP A 171 -0.28 12.46 6.20
C ASP A 171 0.15 13.66 5.34
N GLU A 172 1.12 13.42 4.44
CA GLU A 172 1.70 14.44 3.58
C GLU A 172 1.70 14.03 2.11
N ALA A 173 1.63 15.04 1.23
CA ALA A 173 1.78 14.88 -0.20
C ALA A 173 3.13 15.42 -0.73
N VAL A 174 3.59 14.84 -1.82
CA VAL A 174 4.70 15.32 -2.63
C VAL A 174 4.35 15.20 -4.11
N VAL A 175 4.74 16.19 -4.90
CA VAL A 175 4.60 16.15 -6.36
C VAL A 175 5.96 15.87 -6.99
N ILE A 176 6.04 14.82 -7.80
CA ILE A 176 7.24 14.44 -8.56
C ILE A 176 6.84 14.39 -10.03
N ASP A 177 7.49 15.19 -10.87
CA ASP A 177 7.21 15.27 -12.32
C ASP A 177 5.69 15.32 -12.64
N GLY A 178 4.95 16.17 -11.92
CA GLY A 178 3.51 16.36 -12.12
C GLY A 178 2.60 15.28 -11.50
N VAL A 179 3.15 14.23 -10.90
CA VAL A 179 2.39 13.16 -10.22
C VAL A 179 2.34 13.43 -8.72
N LYS A 180 1.13 13.47 -8.14
CA LYS A 180 0.92 13.69 -6.70
C LYS A 180 0.88 12.37 -5.92
N PHE A 181 1.89 12.14 -5.11
CA PHE A 181 1.97 11.05 -4.15
C PHE A 181 1.48 11.53 -2.78
N PHE A 182 0.72 10.72 -2.06
CA PHE A 182 0.33 10.98 -0.66
C PHE A 182 0.63 9.74 0.18
N GLY A 183 1.21 9.91 1.36
CA GLY A 183 1.62 8.80 2.23
C GLY A 183 1.03 8.89 3.63
N THR A 184 0.52 7.77 4.16
CA THR A 184 -0.08 7.69 5.50
C THR A 184 0.15 6.31 6.14
N PRO A 185 0.63 6.23 7.40
CA PRO A 185 1.12 4.99 8.00
C PRO A 185 0.06 4.15 8.72
N TYR A 186 -1.18 4.62 8.79
CA TYR A 186 -2.15 4.03 9.72
C TYR A 186 -2.55 2.58 9.39
N HIS A 187 -2.86 1.84 10.45
CA HIS A 187 -3.28 0.44 10.38
C HIS A 187 -4.13 0.00 11.59
N PHE A 188 -4.59 -1.25 11.57
CA PHE A 188 -5.60 -1.78 12.51
C PHE A 188 -5.05 -2.78 13.54
N GLN A 189 -3.74 -2.79 13.78
CA GLN A 189 -3.13 -3.72 14.73
C GLN A 189 -2.96 -3.05 16.10
N SER A 190 -3.80 -3.45 17.05
CA SER A 190 -3.84 -2.85 18.39
C SER A 190 -2.51 -3.00 19.14
N GLY A 191 -2.17 -1.98 19.92
CA GLY A 191 -0.96 -1.92 20.74
C GLY A 191 0.29 -1.48 19.99
N TYR A 192 0.23 -1.16 18.70
CA TYR A 192 1.35 -0.67 17.89
C TYR A 192 1.21 0.85 17.58
N PRO A 193 2.30 1.56 17.21
CA PRO A 193 2.23 2.95 16.72
C PRO A 193 1.34 3.05 15.50
N PHE A 194 0.71 4.21 15.25
CA PHE A 194 -0.19 4.43 14.10
C PHE A 194 -1.44 3.55 14.07
N TYR A 195 -1.79 2.92 15.20
CA TYR A 195 -3.01 2.16 15.35
C TYR A 195 -4.26 3.05 15.26
N LEU A 196 -5.25 2.57 14.50
CA LEU A 196 -6.61 3.08 14.45
C LEU A 196 -7.59 1.98 14.85
N ASP A 197 -8.53 2.26 15.76
CA ASP A 197 -9.71 1.39 15.89
C ASP A 197 -10.59 1.53 14.64
N ARG A 198 -11.11 0.39 14.19
CA ARG A 198 -12.05 0.34 13.07
C ARG A 198 -13.34 1.09 13.40
N ASN A 199 -13.91 1.74 12.41
CA ASN A 199 -15.17 2.48 12.46
C ASN A 199 -15.18 3.59 13.52
N ASN A 200 -14.02 4.11 13.91
CA ASN A 200 -13.92 5.19 14.89
C ASN A 200 -13.74 6.57 14.21
N LYS A 201 -13.91 7.64 15.00
CA LYS A 201 -13.77 9.02 14.48
C LYS A 201 -12.33 9.36 14.06
N ARG A 202 -11.32 8.70 14.63
CA ARG A 202 -9.90 8.93 14.29
C ARG A 202 -9.59 8.37 12.91
N GLU A 203 -10.08 7.16 12.60
CA GLU A 203 -9.99 6.53 11.29
C GLU A 203 -10.65 7.39 10.22
N LEU A 204 -11.90 7.81 10.45
CA LEU A 204 -12.59 8.68 9.50
C LEU A 204 -11.84 9.98 9.26
N ARG A 205 -11.23 10.59 10.29
CA ARG A 205 -10.42 11.80 10.13
C ARG A 205 -9.14 11.53 9.33
N ALA A 206 -8.45 10.42 9.60
CA ALA A 206 -7.25 10.02 8.88
C ALA A 206 -7.53 9.85 7.38
N TRP A 207 -8.58 9.12 7.00
CA TRP A 207 -8.88 8.92 5.59
C TRP A 207 -9.53 10.12 4.89
N ASN A 208 -10.18 11.01 5.65
CA ASN A 208 -10.70 12.26 5.10
C ASN A 208 -9.62 13.33 4.87
N SER A 209 -8.43 13.20 5.47
CA SER A 209 -7.32 14.13 5.22
C SER A 209 -6.66 13.91 3.86
N ILE A 210 -6.86 12.73 3.25
CA ILE A 210 -6.30 12.38 1.94
C ILE A 210 -6.87 13.33 0.86
N PRO A 211 -6.03 14.07 0.13
CA PRO A 211 -6.48 14.98 -0.91
C PRO A 211 -7.19 14.23 -2.05
N ARG A 212 -8.24 14.83 -2.61
CA ARG A 212 -9.04 14.24 -3.71
C ARG A 212 -8.30 14.09 -5.04
N ASP A 213 -7.22 14.84 -5.22
CA ASP A 213 -6.46 14.91 -6.46
C ASP A 213 -5.13 14.13 -6.40
N VAL A 214 -5.03 13.16 -5.48
CA VAL A 214 -3.90 12.24 -5.36
C VAL A 214 -3.87 11.28 -6.55
N ASP A 215 -2.70 11.13 -7.15
CA ASP A 215 -2.44 10.18 -8.23
C ASP A 215 -1.97 8.82 -7.68
N VAL A 216 -1.16 8.84 -6.61
CA VAL A 216 -0.64 7.63 -5.97
C VAL A 216 -0.82 7.74 -4.46
N LEU A 217 -1.65 6.87 -3.89
CA LEU A 217 -1.82 6.75 -2.44
C LEU A 217 -0.93 5.62 -1.91
N ILE A 218 -0.12 5.95 -0.90
CA ILE A 218 0.78 5.01 -0.22
C ILE A 218 0.26 4.84 1.20
N THR A 219 -0.28 3.66 1.50
CA THR A 219 -0.74 3.29 2.85
C THR A 219 0.04 2.08 3.35
N HIS A 220 0.10 1.88 4.67
CA HIS A 220 0.52 0.57 5.18
C HIS A 220 -0.65 -0.43 5.05
N SER A 221 -1.84 -0.09 5.55
CA SER A 221 -3.01 -0.98 5.44
C SER A 221 -3.67 -1.00 4.06
N PRO A 222 -4.17 -2.17 3.61
CA PRO A 222 -4.97 -2.28 2.41
C PRO A 222 -6.40 -1.74 2.59
N PRO A 223 -7.09 -1.32 1.51
CA PRO A 223 -8.55 -1.23 1.48
C PRO A 223 -9.18 -2.62 1.63
N LEU A 224 -10.38 -2.69 2.21
CA LEU A 224 -11.10 -3.96 2.32
C LEU A 224 -11.35 -4.61 0.95
N GLY A 225 -11.16 -5.93 0.86
CA GLY A 225 -11.38 -6.71 -0.35
C GLY A 225 -10.29 -6.56 -1.42
N ILE A 226 -9.31 -5.67 -1.21
CA ILE A 226 -8.21 -5.42 -2.13
C ILE A 226 -6.91 -5.89 -1.49
N LEU A 227 -6.51 -7.12 -1.82
CA LEU A 227 -5.27 -7.74 -1.32
C LEU A 227 -5.17 -7.79 0.21
N ASP A 228 -6.30 -7.89 0.91
CA ASP A 228 -6.38 -7.76 2.36
C ASP A 228 -6.69 -9.07 3.09
N PHE A 229 -6.87 -10.16 2.35
CA PHE A 229 -7.17 -11.48 2.90
C PHE A 229 -5.87 -12.24 3.20
N ASP A 230 -5.68 -12.66 4.45
CA ASP A 230 -4.49 -13.39 4.90
C ASP A 230 -4.61 -14.92 4.80
N GLY A 231 -5.74 -15.42 4.26
CA GLY A 231 -6.09 -16.84 4.26
C GLY A 231 -7.09 -17.22 5.36
N LYS A 232 -7.36 -16.31 6.31
CA LYS A 232 -8.33 -16.50 7.41
C LYS A 232 -9.31 -15.35 7.51
N ASP A 233 -8.81 -14.12 7.54
CA ASP A 233 -9.60 -12.91 7.75
C ASP A 233 -9.20 -11.79 6.79
N HIS A 234 -10.11 -10.83 6.63
CA HIS A 234 -9.88 -9.59 5.91
C HIS A 234 -9.37 -8.50 6.85
N TRP A 235 -8.19 -7.97 6.56
CA TRP A 235 -7.54 -6.94 7.35
C TRP A 235 -7.74 -5.52 6.81
N GLY A 236 -8.39 -5.36 5.67
CA GLY A 236 -8.51 -4.08 5.00
C GLY A 236 -9.56 -3.17 5.63
N SER A 237 -9.46 -1.87 5.36
CA SER A 237 -10.42 -0.88 5.88
C SER A 237 -11.62 -0.69 4.94
N HIS A 238 -12.83 -0.81 5.50
CA HIS A 238 -14.06 -0.43 4.80
C HIS A 238 -14.06 1.05 4.41
N THR A 239 -13.62 1.93 5.31
CA THR A 239 -13.69 3.37 5.09
C THR A 239 -12.62 3.84 4.10
N LEU A 240 -11.46 3.18 4.04
CA LEU A 240 -10.46 3.38 2.99
C LEU A 240 -10.95 2.91 1.62
N LEU A 241 -11.65 1.76 1.56
CA LEU A 241 -12.29 1.30 0.32
C LEU A 241 -13.33 2.31 -0.18
N TRP A 242 -14.16 2.85 0.71
CA TRP A 242 -15.11 3.92 0.36
C TRP A 242 -14.41 5.17 -0.18
N LYS A 243 -13.20 5.47 0.30
CA LYS A 243 -12.38 6.54 -0.28
C LYS A 243 -11.85 6.19 -1.66
N ASP A 244 -11.38 4.96 -1.90
CA ASP A 244 -11.03 4.47 -3.24
C ASP A 244 -12.15 4.74 -4.25
N PHE A 245 -13.39 4.38 -3.91
CA PHE A 245 -14.55 4.66 -4.75
C PHE A 245 -14.80 6.16 -4.99
N GLN A 246 -14.48 7.05 -4.05
CA GLN A 246 -14.64 8.51 -4.21
C GLN A 246 -13.58 9.14 -5.13
N PHE A 247 -12.40 8.54 -5.31
CA PHE A 247 -11.37 9.07 -6.21
C PHE A 247 -11.64 8.74 -7.69
N LYS A 248 -12.24 7.57 -7.96
CA LYS A 248 -12.39 7.02 -9.31
C LYS A 248 -13.35 7.70 -10.30
N PRO A 249 -14.32 8.56 -9.92
CA PRO A 249 -15.09 9.28 -10.93
C PRO A 249 -14.30 10.40 -11.61
N HIS A 250 -13.11 10.79 -11.11
CA HIS A 250 -12.34 11.92 -11.67
C HIS A 250 -10.84 11.68 -11.86
N ASN A 251 -10.22 10.64 -11.27
CA ASN A 251 -8.79 10.33 -11.45
C ASN A 251 -8.46 8.83 -11.30
N TYR A 252 -7.41 8.39 -12.00
CA TYR A 252 -6.83 7.04 -11.90
C TYR A 252 -5.88 6.93 -10.70
N THR A 253 -6.40 7.07 -9.48
CA THR A 253 -5.57 6.94 -8.27
C THR A 253 -5.07 5.49 -8.14
N THR A 254 -3.75 5.31 -8.08
CA THR A 254 -3.13 4.00 -7.81
C THR A 254 -2.93 3.83 -6.31
N PHE A 255 -3.43 2.71 -5.78
CA PHE A 255 -3.32 2.37 -4.37
C PHE A 255 -2.14 1.42 -4.15
N ILE A 256 -1.21 1.84 -3.31
CA ILE A 256 -0.08 1.06 -2.86
C ILE A 256 -0.27 0.74 -1.39
N ASN A 257 -0.18 -0.53 -1.05
CA ASN A 257 -0.23 -0.97 0.34
C ASN A 257 0.81 -2.07 0.62
N ALA A 258 1.02 -2.36 1.91
CA ALA A 258 1.98 -3.34 2.38
C ALA A 258 1.70 -4.79 1.94
N ALA A 259 0.44 -5.09 1.59
CA ALA A 259 -0.03 -6.44 1.30
C ALA A 259 0.13 -6.87 -0.17
N LEU A 260 1.02 -6.22 -0.94
CA LEU A 260 1.25 -6.56 -2.34
C LEU A 260 1.96 -7.93 -2.49
N GLU A 261 1.17 -8.93 -2.92
CA GLU A 261 1.41 -10.35 -3.32
C GLU A 261 1.82 -11.35 -2.20
N LYS A 262 1.14 -12.49 -1.90
CA LYS A 262 0.01 -13.29 -2.45
C LYS A 262 -0.55 -14.23 -1.33
N PRO A 263 -1.66 -14.97 -1.52
CA PRO A 263 -2.38 -15.71 -0.47
C PRO A 263 -1.63 -16.98 -0.03
N TYR A 264 -1.52 -17.17 1.28
CA TYR A 264 -0.82 -18.29 1.89
C TYR A 264 -1.59 -19.60 1.74
N SER A 265 -1.06 -20.53 0.94
CA SER A 265 -1.26 -21.95 1.22
C SER A 265 -0.34 -22.36 2.39
N ASN A 266 -0.95 -22.63 3.55
CA ASN A 266 -0.40 -23.38 4.68
C ASN A 266 1.13 -23.41 4.83
N SER A 267 1.74 -22.29 5.24
CA SER A 267 2.97 -22.25 6.02
C SER A 267 3.35 -20.79 6.30
N TYR A 268 3.80 -20.51 7.53
CA TYR A 268 4.35 -19.23 7.94
C TYR A 268 5.58 -18.87 7.07
N TYR A 269 5.40 -18.29 5.88
CA TYR A 269 6.48 -17.68 5.12
C TYR A 269 6.66 -16.22 5.55
N HIS A 270 7.59 -16.02 6.47
CA HIS A 270 8.19 -14.71 6.71
C HIS A 270 9.05 -14.30 5.50
N GLY A 271 8.64 -13.26 4.77
CA GLY A 271 9.52 -12.19 4.25
C GLY A 271 10.63 -12.45 3.22
N THR A 272 10.84 -13.64 2.63
CA THR A 272 12.02 -13.88 1.77
C THR A 272 11.79 -13.86 0.25
N ASP A 273 10.58 -14.15 -0.24
CA ASP A 273 10.35 -14.35 -1.69
C ASP A 273 9.50 -13.25 -2.37
N ARG A 274 9.21 -12.14 -1.67
CA ARG A 274 8.42 -11.04 -2.25
C ARG A 274 9.28 -10.22 -3.22
N LYS A 275 8.99 -10.32 -4.52
CA LYS A 275 9.62 -9.49 -5.55
C LYS A 275 9.13 -8.03 -5.46
N PRO A 276 9.96 -7.04 -5.81
CA PRO A 276 9.48 -5.67 -5.96
C PRO A 276 8.34 -5.56 -6.97
N PHE A 277 7.30 -4.80 -6.64
CA PHE A 277 6.21 -4.50 -7.55
C PHE A 277 6.56 -3.29 -8.40
N VAL A 278 6.32 -3.37 -9.71
CA VAL A 278 6.66 -2.31 -10.67
C VAL A 278 5.42 -1.87 -11.43
N PHE A 279 5.20 -0.57 -11.52
CA PHE A 279 4.13 0.00 -12.34
C PHE A 279 4.53 1.36 -12.91
N TYR A 280 3.75 1.85 -13.87
CA TYR A 280 4.01 3.11 -14.55
C TYR A 280 2.87 4.09 -14.30
N VAL A 281 3.20 5.33 -13.95
CA VAL A 281 2.23 6.42 -13.79
C VAL A 281 2.49 7.49 -14.82
N ARG A 282 1.46 7.91 -15.54
CA ARG A 282 1.56 8.99 -16.51
C ARG A 282 1.93 10.30 -15.80
N SER A 283 3.01 10.93 -16.26
CA SER A 283 3.39 12.28 -15.84
C SER A 283 2.42 13.29 -16.44
N LYS A 284 2.09 14.33 -15.67
CA LYS A 284 1.22 15.44 -16.10
C LYS A 284 1.99 16.62 -16.70
N ASN A 285 3.32 16.51 -16.79
CA ASN A 285 4.21 17.52 -17.35
C ASN A 285 4.49 17.29 -18.82
#